data_AF-A0A7S1PQ10-F1
#
_entry.id   AF-A0A7S1PQ10-F1
#
_cell.length_a   1.000
_cell.length_b   1.000
_cell.length_c   1.000
_cell.angle_alpha   90.00
_cell.angle_beta   90.00
_cell.angle_gamma   90.00
#
_symmetry.space_group_name_H-M   'P 1'
#
loop_
_entity.id
_entity.type
_entity.pdbx_description
1 polymer ?
#
loop_
_entity_poly.entity_id
_entity_poly.type
_entity_poly.pdbx_seq_one_letter_code
_entity_poly.pdbx_strand_id
1 'polypeptide(L)'
;DPDDVGILRKVRDMCVRRDMPLALAITKYDVVQGRKGLTGSRYAHLRTSIEETGVAFAESFETSAKNFYGVIELKDFLARYARPGDWVKYRTEAHDMLPPELTSDVVNEALMRFVTDGAAGMLSHQVV
;
A
#
# COMPACT_ATOMS: atom_id res chain seq x y z
N ASP A 1 -6.13 9.44 -19.34
CA ASP A 1 -7.22 10.44 -19.30
C ASP A 1 -6.59 11.82 -19.06
N PRO A 2 -7.06 12.94 -19.65
CA PRO A 2 -6.54 14.28 -19.32
C PRO A 2 -6.47 14.59 -17.81
N ASP A 3 -7.41 14.03 -17.04
CA ASP A 3 -7.44 14.20 -15.58
C ASP A 3 -6.30 13.45 -14.87
N ASP A 4 -5.89 12.28 -15.39
CA ASP A 4 -4.77 11.49 -14.85
C ASP A 4 -3.46 12.29 -14.92
N VAL A 5 -3.22 12.98 -16.03
CA VAL A 5 -1.99 13.78 -16.24
C VAL A 5 -1.89 14.92 -15.23
N GLY A 6 -3.01 15.56 -14.91
CA GLY A 6 -3.07 16.62 -13.90
C GLY A 6 -2.75 16.11 -12.49
N ILE A 7 -3.28 14.93 -12.13
CA ILE A 7 -3.00 14.27 -10.85
C ILE A 7 -1.52 13.87 -10.76
N LEU A 8 -1.00 13.22 -11.81
CA LEU A 8 0.38 12.77 -11.89
C LEU A 8 1.39 13.91 -11.77
N ARG A 9 1.11 15.07 -12.39
CA ARG A 9 1.95 16.27 -12.24
C ARG A 9 1.97 16.80 -10.80
N LYS A 10 0.83 16.83 -10.11
CA LYS A 10 0.76 17.23 -8.70
C LYS A 10 1.53 16.27 -7.80
N VAL A 11 1.38 14.96 -8.02
CA VAL A 11 2.13 13.93 -7.28
C VAL A 11 3.63 14.13 -7.47
N ARG A 12 4.09 14.31 -8.72
CA ARG A 12 5.49 14.64 -9.02
C ARG A 12 5.97 15.87 -8.26
N ASP A 13 5.23 16.97 -8.29
CA ASP A 13 5.64 18.21 -7.65
C ASP A 13 5.74 18.09 -6.12
N MET A 14 4.92 17.23 -5.50
CA MET A 14 5.05 16.88 -4.07
C MET A 14 6.25 15.98 -3.80
N CYS A 15 6.48 15.01 -4.67
CA CYS A 15 7.57 14.03 -4.59
C CYS A 15 8.95 14.68 -4.70
N VAL A 16 9.17 15.56 -5.68
CA VAL A 16 10.47 16.23 -5.94
C VAL A 16 10.91 17.14 -4.78
N ARG A 17 9.98 17.56 -3.91
CA ARG A 17 10.29 18.40 -2.75
C ARG A 17 10.75 17.61 -1.51
N ARG A 18 10.77 16.28 -1.58
CA ARG A 18 11.14 15.42 -0.44
C ARG A 18 12.58 14.96 -0.57
N ASP A 19 13.30 15.01 0.54
CA ASP A 19 14.68 14.52 0.67
C ASP A 19 14.73 13.01 1.01
N MET A 20 13.72 12.26 0.56
CA MET A 20 13.56 10.84 0.85
C MET A 20 13.35 10.05 -0.44
N PRO A 21 13.92 8.84 -0.54
CA PRO A 21 13.66 7.95 -1.67
C PRO A 21 12.18 7.62 -1.82
N LEU A 22 11.71 7.66 -3.06
CA LEU A 22 10.31 7.45 -3.40
C LEU A 22 10.09 6.01 -3.85
N ALA A 23 9.08 5.34 -3.29
CA ALA A 23 8.60 4.04 -3.76
C ALA A 23 7.31 4.22 -4.56
N LEU A 24 7.20 3.53 -5.69
CA LEU A 24 5.94 3.42 -6.43
C LEU A 24 5.27 2.09 -6.08
N ALA A 25 4.12 2.13 -5.40
CA ALA A 25 3.32 0.94 -5.14
C ALA A 25 2.07 0.92 -6.05
N ILE A 26 2.02 -0.03 -6.99
CA ILE A 26 0.87 -0.24 -7.86
C ILE A 26 0.01 -1.36 -7.28
N THR A 27 -1.13 -0.98 -6.70
CA THR A 27 -2.00 -1.89 -5.94
C THR A 27 -3.05 -2.59 -6.82
N LYS A 28 -3.72 -3.62 -6.26
CA LYS A 28 -4.74 -4.45 -6.93
C LYS A 28 -4.21 -5.21 -8.14
N TYR A 29 -2.94 -5.62 -8.08
CA TYR A 29 -2.28 -6.31 -9.18
C TYR A 29 -2.89 -7.70 -9.48
N ASP A 30 -3.55 -8.32 -8.49
CA ASP A 30 -4.34 -9.54 -8.66
C ASP A 30 -5.44 -9.39 -9.72
N VAL A 31 -6.05 -8.20 -9.83
CA VAL A 31 -7.07 -7.87 -10.84
C VAL A 31 -6.44 -7.71 -12.23
N VAL A 32 -5.22 -7.18 -12.28
CA VAL A 32 -4.46 -6.98 -13.52
C VAL A 32 -4.02 -8.34 -14.08
N GLN A 33 -3.47 -9.22 -13.24
CA GLN A 33 -3.03 -10.55 -13.61
C GLN A 33 -4.21 -11.47 -14.01
N GLY A 34 -5.34 -11.37 -13.30
CA GLY A 34 -6.49 -12.25 -13.50
C GLY A 34 -7.31 -12.00 -14.77
N ARG A 35 -7.11 -10.88 -15.46
CA ARG A 35 -7.91 -10.48 -16.63
C ARG A 35 -7.03 -10.26 -17.87
N LYS A 36 -7.01 -11.25 -18.78
CA LYS A 36 -6.34 -11.14 -20.09
C LYS A 36 -6.96 -10.03 -20.94
N GLY A 37 -6.14 -9.13 -21.49
CA GLY A 37 -6.55 -8.13 -22.50
C GLY A 37 -6.58 -6.69 -21.97
N LEU A 38 -7.78 -6.16 -21.71
CA LEU A 38 -8.05 -4.73 -21.47
C LEU A 38 -7.42 -4.16 -20.18
N THR A 39 -7.28 -4.96 -19.15
CA THR A 39 -6.69 -4.55 -17.87
C THR A 39 -5.17 -4.48 -17.94
N GLY A 40 -4.55 -5.40 -18.69
CA GLY A 40 -3.11 -5.39 -18.94
C GLY A 40 -2.68 -4.21 -19.82
N SER A 41 -3.45 -3.88 -20.86
CA SER A 41 -3.15 -2.70 -21.69
C SER A 41 -3.36 -1.37 -20.95
N ARG A 42 -4.38 -1.28 -20.09
CA ARG A 42 -4.56 -0.12 -19.19
C ARG A 42 -3.44 -0.01 -18.16
N TYR A 43 -2.99 -1.13 -17.59
CA TYR A 43 -1.86 -1.16 -16.67
C TYR A 43 -0.58 -0.68 -17.35
N ALA A 44 -0.27 -1.19 -18.55
CA ALA A 44 0.89 -0.76 -19.32
C ALA A 44 0.84 0.74 -19.62
N HIS A 45 -0.32 1.25 -20.04
CA HIS A 45 -0.50 2.68 -20.31
C HIS A 45 -0.31 3.55 -19.06
N LEU A 46 -0.88 3.14 -17.92
CA LEU A 46 -0.71 3.85 -16.66
C LEU A 46 0.75 3.86 -16.22
N ARG A 47 1.45 2.73 -16.33
CA ARG A 47 2.86 2.61 -15.98
C ARG A 47 3.73 3.53 -16.83
N THR A 48 3.52 3.52 -18.15
CA THR A 48 4.20 4.44 -19.07
C THR A 48 3.88 5.90 -18.73
N SER A 49 2.63 6.24 -18.44
CA SER A 49 2.23 7.60 -18.07
C SER A 49 2.92 8.08 -16.78
N ILE A 50 3.13 7.17 -15.82
CA ILE A 50 3.88 7.47 -14.58
C ILE A 50 5.36 7.65 -14.87
N GLU A 51 5.97 6.79 -15.69
CA GLU A 51 7.37 6.91 -16.11
C GLU A 51 7.63 8.24 -16.84
N GLU A 52 6.69 8.66 -17.70
CA GLU A 52 6.73 9.94 -18.42
C GLU A 52 6.65 11.18 -17.51
N THR A 53 6.24 11.03 -16.24
CA THR A 53 6.26 12.14 -15.28
C THR A 53 7.68 12.57 -14.90
N GLY A 54 8.68 11.71 -15.12
CA GLY A 54 10.07 11.95 -14.74
C GLY A 54 10.32 11.89 -13.23
N VAL A 55 9.40 11.32 -12.44
CA VAL A 55 9.66 11.05 -11.01
C VAL A 55 10.69 9.92 -10.89
N ALA A 56 11.80 10.22 -10.20
CA ALA A 56 12.81 9.22 -9.88
C ALA A 56 12.35 8.37 -8.68
N PHE A 57 11.72 7.23 -8.99
CA PHE A 57 11.43 6.21 -7.98
C PHE A 57 12.67 5.37 -7.72
N ALA A 58 12.98 5.14 -6.45
CA ALA A 58 14.06 4.24 -6.05
C ALA A 58 13.68 2.77 -6.29
N GLU A 59 12.39 2.43 -6.15
CA GLU A 59 11.89 1.09 -6.45
C GLU A 59 10.39 1.12 -6.77
N SER A 60 9.93 0.15 -7.57
CA SER A 60 8.52 -0.01 -7.95
C SER A 60 8.01 -1.40 -7.58
N PHE A 61 6.85 -1.47 -6.93
CA PHE A 61 6.25 -2.70 -6.43
C PHE A 61 4.86 -2.88 -7.02
N GLU A 62 4.63 -4.05 -7.60
CA GLU A 62 3.31 -4.54 -7.94
C GLU A 62 2.75 -5.24 -6.71
N THR A 63 1.64 -4.74 -6.15
CA THR A 63 1.11 -5.23 -4.89
C THR A 63 -0.36 -5.63 -4.95
N SER A 64 -0.75 -6.55 -4.09
CA SER A 64 -2.14 -6.90 -3.87
C SER A 64 -2.35 -7.22 -2.39
N ALA A 65 -3.19 -6.41 -1.74
CA ALA A 65 -3.57 -6.63 -0.35
C ALA A 65 -4.38 -7.93 -0.16
N LYS A 66 -5.10 -8.38 -1.20
CA LYS A 66 -5.98 -9.56 -1.13
C LYS A 66 -5.21 -10.85 -0.89
N ASN A 67 -4.02 -10.98 -1.48
CA ASN A 67 -3.18 -12.17 -1.42
C ASN A 67 -1.77 -11.86 -0.88
N PHE A 68 -1.58 -10.66 -0.31
CA PHE A 68 -0.30 -10.16 0.20
C PHE A 68 0.85 -10.14 -0.81
N TYR A 69 0.57 -10.23 -2.12
CA TYR A 69 1.58 -10.18 -3.16
C TYR A 69 2.33 -8.85 -3.15
N GLY A 70 3.66 -8.86 -3.20
CA GLY A 70 4.51 -7.68 -3.24
C GLY A 70 4.54 -6.83 -1.96
N VAL A 71 3.74 -7.19 -0.93
CA VAL A 71 3.61 -6.41 0.30
C VAL A 71 4.83 -6.60 1.21
N ILE A 72 5.41 -7.80 1.22
CA ILE A 72 6.60 -8.09 2.04
C ILE A 72 7.81 -7.33 1.51
N GLU A 73 8.02 -7.36 0.20
CA GLU A 73 9.09 -6.65 -0.50
C GLU A 73 8.98 -5.15 -0.30
N LEU A 74 7.76 -4.60 -0.41
CA LEU A 74 7.50 -3.19 -0.12
C LEU A 74 7.84 -2.86 1.35
N LYS A 75 7.40 -3.69 2.30
CA LYS A 75 7.70 -3.50 3.74
C LYS A 75 9.21 -3.54 4.00
N ASP A 76 9.93 -4.49 3.42
CA ASP A 76 11.37 -4.64 3.58
C ASP A 76 12.13 -3.46 2.95
N PHE A 77 11.68 -2.95 1.79
CA PHE A 77 12.22 -1.73 1.20
C PHE A 77 12.03 -0.53 2.12
N LEU A 78 10.82 -0.31 2.63
CA LEU A 78 10.52 0.81 3.53
C LEU A 78 11.37 0.74 4.82
N ALA A 79 11.56 -0.45 5.36
CA ALA A 79 12.35 -0.67 6.58
C ALA A 79 13.81 -0.22 6.44
N ARG A 80 14.40 -0.24 5.23
CA ARG A 80 15.78 0.24 4.99
C ARG A 80 15.96 1.73 5.23
N TYR A 81 14.88 2.50 5.14
CA TYR A 81 14.90 3.95 5.36
C TYR A 81 14.43 4.33 6.77
N ALA A 82 14.06 3.35 7.60
CA ALA A 82 13.80 3.59 9.01
C ALA A 82 15.12 3.97 9.70
N ARG A 83 15.09 5.06 10.46
CA ARG A 83 16.22 5.44 11.33
C ARG A 83 16.10 4.66 12.64
N PRO A 84 17.20 4.09 13.16
CA PRO A 84 17.21 3.53 14.51
C PRO A 84 16.76 4.60 15.51
N GLY A 85 15.89 4.23 16.44
CA GLY A 85 15.35 5.14 17.45
C GLY A 85 14.30 4.45 18.30
N ASP A 86 13.81 5.19 19.30
CA ASP A 86 12.75 4.71 20.16
C ASP A 86 11.41 4.69 19.42
N TRP A 87 10.55 3.75 19.82
CA TRP A 87 9.19 3.69 19.31
C TRP A 87 8.42 4.95 19.72
N VAL A 88 8.00 5.75 18.73
CA VAL A 88 7.24 6.99 18.96
C VAL A 88 5.76 6.71 19.22
N LYS A 89 5.24 5.59 18.71
CA LYS A 89 3.87 5.12 18.94
C LYS A 89 3.88 3.60 19.08
N TYR A 90 3.20 3.09 20.09
CA TYR A 90 2.97 1.66 20.22
C TYR A 90 1.83 1.23 19.29
N ARG A 91 1.73 -0.08 18.98
CA ARG A 91 0.73 -0.62 18.04
C ARG A 91 -0.70 -0.17 18.36
N THR A 92 -1.05 -0.08 19.64
CA THR A 92 -2.37 0.34 20.13
C THR A 92 -2.61 1.85 20.08
N GLU A 93 -1.55 2.64 19.85
CA GLU A 93 -1.55 4.10 19.81
C GLU A 93 -1.33 4.65 18.39
N ALA A 94 -1.05 3.76 17.42
CA ALA A 94 -0.67 4.11 16.06
C ALA A 94 -1.82 4.70 15.21
N HIS A 95 -3.00 4.88 15.80
CA HIS A 95 -4.24 5.06 15.07
C HIS A 95 -4.99 6.32 15.51
N ASP A 96 -5.16 7.28 14.59
CA ASP A 96 -6.23 8.28 14.67
C ASP A 96 -7.54 7.62 14.19
N MET A 97 -7.90 6.49 14.80
CA MET A 97 -9.08 5.71 14.43
C MET A 97 -10.33 6.29 15.08
N LEU A 98 -11.41 6.37 14.31
CA LEU A 98 -12.73 6.66 14.85
C LEU A 98 -13.19 5.47 15.74
N PRO A 99 -14.06 5.68 16.74
CA PRO A 99 -14.46 4.63 17.68
C PRO A 99 -14.91 3.28 17.05
N PRO A 100 -15.60 3.25 15.89
CA PRO A 100 -15.95 2.00 15.21
C PRO A 100 -14.73 1.24 14.66
N GLU A 101 -13.71 1.96 14.18
CA GLU A 101 -12.48 1.38 13.64
C GLU A 101 -11.64 0.78 14.76
N LEU A 102 -11.56 1.46 15.91
CA LEU A 102 -10.92 0.95 17.12
C LEU A 102 -11.60 -0.34 17.63
N THR A 103 -12.93 -0.37 17.58
CA THR A 103 -13.71 -1.56 17.98
C THR A 103 -13.41 -2.73 17.05
N SER A 104 -13.35 -2.48 15.74
CA SER A 104 -12.98 -3.52 14.76
C SER A 104 -11.57 -4.05 15.01
N ASP A 105 -10.61 -3.18 15.28
CA ASP A 105 -9.22 -3.57 15.55
C ASP A 105 -9.07 -4.38 16.84
N VAL A 106 -9.77 -4.00 17.92
CA VAL A 106 -9.78 -4.77 19.18
C VAL A 106 -10.43 -6.14 18.99
N VAL A 107 -11.54 -6.21 18.24
CA VAL A 107 -12.21 -7.47 17.91
C VAL A 107 -11.30 -8.34 17.05
N ASN A 108 -10.64 -7.77 16.04
CA ASN A 108 -9.68 -8.49 15.21
C ASN A 108 -8.49 -8.98 16.05
N GLU A 109 -7.92 -8.16 16.93
CA GLU A 109 -6.84 -8.58 17.82
C GLU A 109 -7.28 -9.71 18.77
N ALA A 110 -8.47 -9.62 19.34
CA ALA A 110 -9.04 -10.68 20.17
C ALA A 110 -9.22 -11.97 19.36
N LEU A 111 -9.84 -11.89 18.17
CA LEU A 111 -10.02 -13.03 17.27
C LEU A 111 -8.68 -13.67 16.89
N MET A 112 -7.66 -12.87 16.59
CA MET A 112 -6.30 -13.35 16.28
C MET A 112 -5.66 -14.12 17.44
N ARG A 113 -5.99 -13.79 18.69
CA ARG A 113 -5.52 -14.53 19.87
C ARG A 113 -6.23 -15.88 20.07
N PHE A 114 -7.44 -16.03 19.53
CA PHE A 114 -8.23 -17.26 19.64
C PHE A 114 -8.17 -18.15 18.40
N VAL A 115 -7.70 -17.64 17.26
CA VAL A 115 -7.57 -18.40 16.01
C VAL A 115 -6.17 -19.00 15.93
N THR A 116 -6.06 -20.30 16.21
CA THR A 116 -4.83 -21.10 16.05
C THR A 116 -4.56 -21.38 14.56
N ASP A 117 -3.33 -21.08 14.14
CA ASP A 117 -2.65 -21.43 12.88
C ASP A 117 -3.46 -21.41 11.57
N GLY A 118 -3.13 -20.43 10.71
CA GLY A 118 -3.42 -20.44 9.28
C GLY A 118 -4.53 -19.47 8.82
N ALA A 119 -5.53 -19.18 9.66
CA ALA A 119 -6.65 -18.29 9.28
C ALA A 119 -6.47 -16.83 9.73
N ALA A 120 -5.48 -16.56 10.58
CA ALA A 120 -5.22 -15.27 11.21
C ALA A 120 -5.02 -14.13 10.18
N GLY A 121 -4.29 -14.36 9.09
CA GLY A 121 -4.06 -13.35 8.06
C GLY A 121 -5.26 -13.00 7.17
N MET A 122 -6.41 -13.68 7.30
CA MET A 122 -7.55 -13.56 6.37
C MET A 122 -8.85 -13.07 7.05
N LEU A 123 -8.78 -12.71 8.33
CA LEU A 123 -9.93 -12.23 9.08
C LEU A 123 -10.10 -10.73 8.88
N SER A 124 -11.19 -10.35 8.21
CA SER A 124 -11.69 -8.98 8.19
C SER A 124 -13.09 -8.94 8.80
N HIS A 125 -13.25 -8.22 9.90
CA HIS A 125 -14.56 -7.91 10.45
C HIS A 125 -14.96 -6.47 10.09
N GLN A 126 -16.25 -6.26 9.80
CA GLN A 126 -16.80 -4.93 9.55
C GLN A 126 -17.82 -4.62 10.63
N VAL A 127 -17.54 -3.59 11.43
CA VAL A 127 -18.49 -3.03 12.38
C VAL A 127 -19.40 -2.07 11.60
N VAL A 128 -20.70 -2.35 11.57
CA VAL A 128 -21.74 -1.49 10.95
C VAL A 128 -22.27 -0.51 11.96
#